data_AF-A0A7G7CJX8-F1
#
_entry.id   AF-A0A7G7CJX8-F1
#
_cell.length_a   1.000
_cell.length_b   1.000
_cell.length_c   1.000
_cell.angle_alpha   90.00
_cell.angle_beta   90.00
_cell.angle_gamma   90.00
#
_symmetry.space_group_name_H-M   'P 1'
#
loop_
_entity.id
_entity.type
_entity.pdbx_description
1 polymer ?
#
loop_
_entity_poly.entity_id
_entity_poly.type
_entity_poly.pdbx_seq_one_letter_code
_entity_poly.pdbx_strand_id
1 'polypeptide(L)'
;MGNEFRCIGCICIYRSFNFCAYPNCWFSLCMAKRSIGMVLAPEYSDNQKEGKDSVETVMNSIEFPLLNRTAQNSVISTTSNDLSNWSRLSSLWPLLYGTSCCFIEFASLIGSRFDFDRYGLVPRSSPRQADLILTAGTVTMKMAPSLVRLYEQMPEPKYVIAMGACTITGGMFSTDSYSTVRGVDKLIPVDVYLPGCPPKPEAVIDAITKLRKKVSREIYEDRIGSQQENRCFTTNHKFHVGHSTHTGNYDQGLLYQSPSTSEIPSEEIPSEEIPSQTFFKYKSSVSSHELMN
;
A
#
# COMPACT_ATOMS: atom_id res chain seq x y z
N MET A 1 50.15 47.82 -32.60
CA MET A 1 49.38 48.45 -33.69
C MET A 1 48.20 47.50 -33.95
N GLY A 2 47.03 47.68 -33.32
CA GLY A 2 45.98 48.64 -33.71
C GLY A 2 45.32 48.16 -35.01
N ASN A 3 44.01 48.02 -35.21
CA ASN A 3 42.80 48.37 -34.47
C ASN A 3 41.65 47.49 -34.98
N GLU A 4 40.56 47.45 -34.23
CA GLU A 4 39.22 46.98 -34.63
C GLU A 4 38.73 47.61 -35.95
N PHE A 5 37.85 46.90 -36.68
CA PHE A 5 36.64 47.48 -37.28
C PHE A 5 35.59 46.39 -37.55
N ARG A 6 34.35 46.86 -37.63
CA ARG A 6 33.08 46.25 -37.24
C ARG A 6 32.28 45.73 -38.45
N CYS A 7 31.48 44.67 -38.21
CA CYS A 7 30.21 44.23 -38.85
C CYS A 7 30.02 44.25 -40.38
N ILE A 8 29.38 43.19 -40.93
CA ILE A 8 28.14 43.25 -41.76
C ILE A 8 27.64 41.82 -42.08
N GLY A 9 26.42 41.51 -41.63
CA GLY A 9 25.38 40.72 -42.31
C GLY A 9 25.63 39.28 -42.78
N CYS A 10 25.05 38.29 -42.08
CA CYS A 10 24.76 36.96 -42.65
C CYS A 10 23.29 36.88 -43.08
N ILE A 11 23.09 36.81 -44.40
CA ILE A 11 21.85 36.49 -45.09
C ILE A 11 21.51 35.01 -44.85
N CYS A 12 20.33 34.71 -44.30
CA CYS A 12 19.80 33.35 -44.24
C CYS A 12 18.94 33.07 -45.48
N ILE A 13 19.41 32.17 -46.34
CA ILE A 13 18.67 31.64 -47.48
C ILE A 13 17.75 30.52 -46.97
N TYR A 14 16.43 30.76 -46.99
CA TYR A 14 15.42 29.73 -46.79
C TYR A 14 15.32 28.85 -48.05
N ARG A 15 15.38 27.53 -47.88
CA ARG A 15 14.99 26.59 -48.94
C ARG A 15 14.00 25.58 -48.37
N SER A 16 12.75 25.78 -48.74
CA SER A 16 11.61 24.93 -48.44
C SER A 16 11.68 23.61 -49.21
N PHE A 17 11.37 22.50 -48.55
CA PHE A 17 10.91 21.28 -49.21
C PHE A 17 9.59 20.88 -48.54
N ASN A 18 8.51 20.89 -49.34
CA ASN A 18 7.21 20.35 -48.96
C ASN A 18 7.23 18.83 -49.16
N PHE A 19 6.70 18.09 -48.19
CA PHE A 19 6.03 16.83 -48.45
C PHE A 19 4.80 16.70 -47.56
N CYS A 20 3.70 16.30 -48.19
CA CYS A 20 2.34 16.22 -47.68
C CYS A 20 2.12 14.87 -46.95
N ALA A 21 1.59 14.89 -45.73
CA ALA A 21 0.96 13.73 -45.11
C ALA A 21 -0.16 14.19 -44.13
N TYR A 22 -1.30 13.54 -44.24
CA TYR A 22 -2.60 13.81 -43.60
C TYR A 22 -2.59 13.69 -42.06
N PRO A 23 -3.64 14.20 -41.38
CA PRO A 23 -3.57 14.64 -40.00
C PRO A 23 -4.04 13.57 -38.98
N ASN A 24 -3.58 13.80 -37.75
CA ASN A 24 -4.12 13.39 -36.46
C ASN A 24 -3.37 12.28 -35.71
N CYS A 25 -2.79 12.72 -34.58
CA CYS A 25 -2.14 11.97 -33.51
C CYS A 25 -0.74 11.39 -33.78
N TRP A 26 0.29 12.07 -33.29
CA TRP A 26 1.15 11.46 -32.25
C TRP A 26 1.91 12.50 -31.44
N PHE A 27 1.87 12.32 -30.10
CA PHE A 27 2.94 12.69 -29.17
C PHE A 27 4.32 12.43 -29.79
N SER A 28 5.20 13.43 -29.77
CA SER A 28 6.62 13.21 -30.04
C SER A 28 7.44 13.47 -28.77
N LEU A 29 8.00 12.37 -28.29
CA LEU A 29 9.04 12.29 -27.27
C LEU A 29 10.30 12.99 -27.80
N CYS A 30 10.75 14.07 -27.16
CA CYS A 30 12.03 14.71 -27.49
C CYS A 30 13.03 14.48 -26.35
N MET A 31 13.98 13.57 -26.58
CA MET A 31 15.18 13.43 -25.77
C MET A 31 16.17 14.53 -26.17
N ALA A 32 16.38 15.52 -25.29
CA ALA A 32 17.49 16.45 -25.40
C ALA A 32 18.38 16.35 -24.15
N LYS A 33 19.64 16.01 -24.39
CA LYS A 33 20.74 15.92 -23.43
C LYS A 33 21.08 17.30 -22.85
N ARG A 34 21.13 17.34 -21.51
CA ARG A 34 22.18 17.98 -20.68
C ARG A 34 22.28 19.52 -20.72
N SER A 35 21.66 20.17 -19.74
CA SER A 35 22.27 21.33 -19.06
C SER A 35 21.60 21.61 -17.71
N ILE A 36 22.45 21.68 -16.69
CA ILE A 36 22.40 22.42 -15.43
C ILE A 36 21.07 23.10 -15.04
N GLY A 37 20.65 22.79 -13.80
CA GLY A 37 19.40 23.21 -13.21
C GLY A 37 19.15 24.72 -13.22
N MET A 38 17.92 25.07 -13.62
CA MET A 38 17.30 26.35 -13.30
C MET A 38 16.21 26.07 -12.26
N VAL A 39 16.47 26.46 -11.02
CA VAL A 39 15.42 26.68 -10.03
C VAL A 39 14.78 28.01 -10.41
N LEU A 40 13.53 27.98 -10.86
CA LEU A 40 12.73 29.19 -11.01
C LEU A 40 12.39 29.70 -9.62
N ALA A 41 13.10 30.74 -9.16
CA ALA A 41 12.61 31.61 -8.10
C ALA A 41 11.62 32.59 -8.73
N PRO A 42 10.37 32.69 -8.26
CA PRO A 42 9.48 33.75 -8.73
C PRO A 42 9.90 35.06 -8.08
N GLU A 43 10.31 36.03 -8.89
CA GLU A 43 10.44 37.42 -8.46
C GLU A 43 9.05 37.97 -8.13
N TYR A 44 8.84 38.30 -6.86
CA TYR A 44 7.65 38.95 -6.35
C TYR A 44 7.68 40.42 -6.76
N SER A 45 6.79 40.81 -7.67
CA SER A 45 6.50 42.23 -7.95
C SER A 45 5.16 42.58 -7.32
N ASP A 46 5.24 43.39 -6.27
CA ASP A 46 4.09 43.95 -5.56
C ASP A 46 3.33 44.89 -6.51
N ASN A 47 2.13 44.50 -6.92
CA ASN A 47 1.19 45.40 -7.56
C ASN A 47 -0.18 45.21 -6.93
N GLN A 48 -0.49 46.11 -6.00
CA GLN A 48 -1.84 46.32 -5.50
C GLN A 48 -2.76 46.66 -6.67
N LYS A 49 -3.75 45.80 -6.94
CA LYS A 49 -4.97 46.17 -7.63
C LYS A 49 -6.15 45.58 -6.89
N GLU A 50 -6.98 46.48 -6.35
CA GLU A 50 -8.34 46.15 -5.96
C GLU A 50 -9.09 45.60 -7.18
N GLY A 51 -9.54 44.36 -7.07
CA GLY A 51 -10.37 43.66 -8.04
C GLY A 51 -11.04 42.49 -7.33
N LYS A 52 -12.38 42.51 -7.25
CA LYS A 52 -13.18 41.40 -6.75
C LYS A 52 -13.08 40.22 -7.71
N ASP A 53 -12.10 39.35 -7.50
CA ASP A 53 -12.06 38.04 -8.12
C ASP A 53 -12.24 36.99 -7.03
N SER A 54 -13.31 36.21 -7.17
CA SER A 54 -13.66 35.07 -6.34
C SER A 54 -12.48 34.12 -6.19
N VAL A 55 -11.92 34.03 -4.98
CA VAL A 55 -10.90 33.02 -4.63
C VAL A 55 -11.58 31.66 -4.66
N GLU A 56 -11.44 30.99 -5.81
CA GLU A 56 -11.76 29.58 -5.95
C GLU A 56 -10.88 28.82 -4.95
N THR A 57 -11.50 28.29 -3.90
CA THR A 57 -10.82 27.55 -2.85
C THR A 57 -10.11 26.36 -3.49
N VAL A 58 -8.79 26.41 -3.57
CA VAL A 58 -7.98 25.28 -4.07
C VAL A 58 -8.29 24.08 -3.20
N MET A 59 -9.00 23.09 -3.75
CA MET A 59 -9.33 21.86 -3.04
C MET A 59 -8.04 21.11 -2.72
N ASN A 60 -7.81 20.84 -1.42
CA ASN A 60 -6.58 20.28 -0.85
C ASN A 60 -5.37 21.22 -0.93
N SER A 61 -5.46 22.38 -0.27
CA SER A 61 -4.31 23.28 -0.09
C SER A 61 -3.23 22.62 0.75
N ILE A 62 -1.99 22.62 0.24
CA ILE A 62 -0.82 22.22 1.01
C ILE A 62 -0.54 23.32 2.04
N GLU A 63 -0.60 22.97 3.32
CA GLU A 63 -0.14 23.85 4.39
C GLU A 63 1.38 24.02 4.26
N PHE A 64 1.85 25.26 4.11
CA PHE A 64 3.28 25.54 4.09
C PHE A 64 3.82 25.39 5.51
N PRO A 65 4.82 24.53 5.75
CA PRO A 65 5.40 24.39 7.07
C PRO A 65 6.08 25.71 7.46
N LEU A 66 5.56 26.38 8.49
CA LEU A 66 6.14 27.59 9.08
C LEU A 66 7.41 27.32 9.92
N LEU A 67 7.94 26.10 9.85
CA LEU A 67 9.15 25.74 10.57
C LEU A 67 10.37 26.07 9.70
N ASN A 68 11.07 27.15 10.06
CA ASN A 68 12.42 27.42 9.56
C ASN A 68 13.33 26.25 9.96
N ARG A 69 13.43 25.24 9.10
CA ARG A 69 14.29 24.07 9.27
C ARG A 69 15.75 24.51 9.18
N THR A 70 16.26 25.07 10.27
CA THR A 70 17.69 25.33 10.45
C THR A 70 18.34 24.00 10.80
N ALA A 71 18.55 23.17 9.78
CA ALA A 71 19.33 21.95 9.92
C ALA A 71 20.81 22.35 10.10
N GLN A 72 21.21 22.64 11.35
CA GLN A 72 22.63 22.77 11.70
C GLN A 72 23.25 21.37 11.69
N ASN A 73 23.54 20.86 10.50
CA ASN A 73 24.14 19.55 10.32
C ASN A 73 25.65 19.64 10.59
N SER A 74 26.09 19.16 11.75
CA SER A 74 27.51 18.88 11.97
C SER A 74 27.93 17.65 11.15
N VAL A 75 29.17 17.63 10.64
CA VAL A 75 29.72 16.50 9.86
C VAL A 75 29.65 15.16 10.62
N ILE A 76 29.69 15.23 11.95
CA ILE A 76 29.55 14.07 12.84
C ILE A 76 28.12 13.53 12.81
N SER A 77 27.10 14.40 12.84
CA SER A 77 25.69 14.00 12.80
C SER A 77 25.32 13.34 11.47
N THR A 78 25.81 13.89 10.35
CA THR A 78 25.56 13.30 9.02
C THR A 78 26.16 11.91 8.89
N THR A 79 27.38 11.70 9.40
CA THR A 79 28.06 10.39 9.35
C THR A 79 27.28 9.32 10.15
N SER A 80 26.73 9.69 11.32
CA SER A 80 25.90 8.78 12.13
C SER A 80 24.57 8.46 11.46
N ASN A 81 23.91 9.46 10.85
CA ASN A 81 22.68 9.27 10.09
C ASN A 81 22.90 8.33 8.90
N ASP A 82 23.99 8.51 8.17
CA ASP A 82 24.35 7.69 7.01
C ASP A 82 24.60 6.23 7.41
N LEU A 83 25.31 5.99 8.53
CA LEU A 83 25.53 4.65 9.07
C LEU A 83 24.20 3.97 9.47
N SER A 84 23.32 4.71 10.14
CA SER A 84 22.02 4.21 10.59
C SER A 84 21.07 3.94 9.42
N ASN A 85 21.11 4.75 8.37
CA ASN A 85 20.34 4.50 7.16
C ASN A 85 20.90 3.32 6.38
N TRP A 86 22.23 3.20 6.31
CA TRP A 86 22.91 2.07 5.67
C TRP A 86 22.57 0.74 6.34
N SER A 87 22.54 0.67 7.67
CA SER A 87 22.17 -0.57 8.38
C SER A 87 20.72 -0.99 8.07
N ARG A 88 19.78 -0.03 8.10
CA ARG A 88 18.36 -0.26 7.81
C ARG A 88 18.12 -0.70 6.37
N LEU A 89 18.67 0.02 5.38
CA LEU A 89 18.46 -0.33 3.96
C LEU A 89 19.12 -1.66 3.57
N SER A 90 20.16 -2.09 4.29
CA SER A 90 20.89 -3.33 4.03
C SER A 90 20.21 -4.57 4.64
N SER A 91 19.28 -4.39 5.60
CA SER A 91 18.69 -5.49 6.38
C SER A 91 17.17 -5.36 6.56
N LEU A 92 16.46 -5.02 5.50
CA LEU A 92 14.99 -4.96 5.51
C LEU A 92 14.41 -6.38 5.65
N TRP A 93 13.53 -6.61 6.60
CA TRP A 93 12.83 -7.87 6.85
C TRP A 93 11.34 -7.77 6.48
N PRO A 94 10.97 -8.26 5.28
CA PRO A 94 9.59 -8.24 4.84
C PRO A 94 8.72 -9.22 5.61
N LEU A 95 7.53 -8.75 5.97
CA LEU A 95 6.46 -9.59 6.49
C LEU A 95 5.95 -10.53 5.38
N LEU A 96 5.86 -11.81 5.69
CA LEU A 96 5.20 -12.82 4.85
C LEU A 96 3.68 -12.58 4.83
N TYR A 97 3.28 -11.53 4.12
CA TYR A 97 1.90 -11.13 3.95
C TYR A 97 1.44 -11.34 2.51
N GLY A 98 0.32 -12.04 2.34
CA GLY A 98 -0.25 -12.33 1.03
C GLY A 98 -1.72 -12.67 1.13
N THR A 99 -2.52 -12.07 0.25
CA THR A 99 -3.98 -12.28 0.25
C THR A 99 -4.53 -12.78 -1.08
N SER A 100 -3.78 -12.63 -2.19
CA SER A 100 -4.28 -12.96 -3.53
C SER A 100 -3.12 -13.34 -4.47
N CYS A 101 -3.36 -13.29 -5.79
CA CYS A 101 -2.42 -13.72 -6.83
C CYS A 101 -1.02 -13.08 -6.77
N CYS A 102 -0.91 -11.82 -6.32
CA CYS A 102 0.40 -11.15 -6.20
C CYS A 102 1.34 -11.84 -5.20
N PHE A 103 0.81 -12.63 -4.26
CA PHE A 103 1.63 -13.36 -3.30
C PHE A 103 2.47 -14.47 -3.93
N ILE A 104 2.00 -15.12 -4.99
CA ILE A 104 2.80 -16.16 -5.69
C ILE A 104 4.03 -15.51 -6.33
N GLU A 105 3.88 -14.30 -6.85
CA GLU A 105 4.99 -13.60 -7.49
C GLU A 105 5.99 -13.10 -6.46
N PHE A 106 5.52 -12.72 -5.27
CA PHE A 106 6.37 -12.49 -4.12
C PHE A 106 7.05 -13.78 -3.63
N ALA A 107 6.33 -14.90 -3.53
CA ALA A 107 6.89 -16.19 -3.11
C ALA A 107 7.95 -16.69 -4.10
N SER A 108 7.84 -16.36 -5.38
CA SER A 108 8.85 -16.70 -6.40
C SER A 108 10.21 -16.02 -6.15
N LEU A 109 10.23 -14.90 -5.41
CA LEU A 109 11.47 -14.24 -4.96
C LEU A 109 12.15 -15.01 -3.83
N ILE A 110 11.39 -15.74 -3.02
CA ILE A 110 11.95 -16.60 -1.97
C ILE A 110 12.61 -17.86 -2.60
N GLY A 111 12.26 -18.16 -3.85
CA GLY A 111 12.85 -19.27 -4.61
C GLY A 111 14.28 -19.00 -5.11
N SER A 112 14.89 -20.04 -5.67
CA SER A 112 16.28 -19.99 -6.15
C SER A 112 16.52 -19.08 -7.36
N ARG A 113 15.48 -18.81 -8.16
CA ARG A 113 15.63 -18.04 -9.41
C ARG A 113 15.88 -16.56 -9.14
N PHE A 114 15.18 -15.99 -8.17
CA PHE A 114 15.21 -14.56 -7.87
C PHE A 114 15.52 -14.33 -6.40
N ASP A 115 16.69 -14.82 -5.96
CA ASP A 115 17.16 -14.81 -4.57
C ASP A 115 16.95 -13.46 -3.87
N PHE A 116 15.98 -13.43 -2.96
CA PHE A 116 15.63 -12.26 -2.15
C PHE A 116 16.66 -11.97 -1.05
N ASP A 117 17.27 -13.01 -0.50
CA ASP A 117 18.23 -12.90 0.61
C ASP A 117 19.54 -12.26 0.15
N ARG A 118 19.86 -12.34 -1.15
CA ARG A 118 20.98 -11.59 -1.76
C ARG A 118 20.91 -10.09 -1.49
N TYR A 119 19.70 -9.54 -1.39
CA TYR A 119 19.54 -8.12 -1.08
C TYR A 119 19.55 -7.86 0.43
N GLY A 120 19.55 -8.88 1.28
CA GLY A 120 19.39 -8.76 2.74
C GLY A 120 17.93 -8.79 3.18
N LEU A 121 17.04 -9.37 2.36
CA LEU A 121 15.61 -9.49 2.64
C LEU A 121 15.26 -10.87 3.15
N VAL A 122 15.16 -10.99 4.47
CA VAL A 122 14.76 -12.25 5.12
C VAL A 122 13.28 -12.19 5.47
N PRO A 123 12.42 -13.01 4.82
CA PRO A 123 10.99 -13.00 5.10
C PRO A 123 10.70 -13.49 6.53
N ARG A 124 9.89 -12.74 7.27
CA ARG A 124 9.45 -13.08 8.64
C ARG A 124 7.94 -13.22 8.70
N SER A 125 7.46 -14.22 9.44
CA SER A 125 6.02 -14.45 9.64
C SER A 125 5.42 -13.61 10.76
N SER A 126 6.25 -13.16 11.71
CA SER A 126 5.80 -12.35 12.85
C SER A 126 5.89 -10.86 12.52
N PRO A 127 4.81 -10.06 12.74
CA PRO A 127 4.85 -8.61 12.53
C PRO A 127 5.84 -7.91 13.46
N ARG A 128 6.09 -8.44 14.65
CA ARG A 128 7.04 -7.86 15.60
C ARG A 128 8.50 -8.01 15.17
N GLN A 129 8.77 -8.91 14.23
CA GLN A 129 10.10 -9.19 13.69
C GLN A 129 10.30 -8.59 12.29
N ALA A 130 9.27 -7.97 11.70
CA ALA A 130 9.33 -7.43 10.35
C ALA A 130 9.30 -5.89 10.42
N ASP A 131 10.02 -5.25 9.51
CA ASP A 131 10.07 -3.79 9.34
C ASP A 131 9.52 -3.34 7.98
N LEU A 132 9.32 -4.26 7.05
CA LEU A 132 8.74 -4.00 5.73
C LEU A 132 7.45 -4.81 5.58
N ILE A 133 6.37 -4.16 5.16
CA ILE A 133 5.15 -4.86 4.73
C ILE A 133 4.93 -4.65 3.24
N LEU A 134 4.94 -5.75 2.50
CA LEU A 134 4.59 -5.78 1.08
C LEU A 134 3.14 -6.22 0.98
N THR A 135 2.24 -5.32 0.60
CA THR A 135 0.81 -5.65 0.50
C THR A 135 0.56 -6.42 -0.79
N ALA A 136 0.89 -7.72 -0.79
CA ALA A 136 0.83 -8.58 -1.97
C ALA A 136 -0.56 -9.19 -2.18
N GLY A 137 -1.50 -8.40 -2.69
CA GLY A 137 -2.82 -8.88 -3.11
C GLY A 137 -3.98 -7.99 -2.67
N THR A 138 -5.19 -8.36 -3.10
CA THR A 138 -6.41 -7.59 -2.84
C THR A 138 -6.74 -7.58 -1.36
N VAL A 139 -7.12 -6.42 -0.83
CA VAL A 139 -7.58 -6.26 0.56
C VAL A 139 -9.11 -6.16 0.55
N THR A 140 -9.78 -7.10 1.20
CA THR A 140 -11.23 -7.07 1.38
C THR A 140 -11.61 -6.31 2.65
N MET A 141 -12.87 -5.88 2.78
CA MET A 141 -13.40 -5.21 3.97
C MET A 141 -13.19 -6.04 5.25
N LYS A 142 -13.27 -7.38 5.14
CA LYS A 142 -13.00 -8.29 6.26
C LYS A 142 -11.51 -8.30 6.65
N MET A 143 -10.61 -8.19 5.67
CA MET A 143 -9.17 -8.21 5.90
C MET A 143 -8.62 -6.85 6.34
N ALA A 144 -9.27 -5.75 5.95
CA ALA A 144 -8.86 -4.38 6.25
C ALA A 144 -8.48 -4.13 7.73
N PRO A 145 -9.32 -4.45 8.73
CA PRO A 145 -8.94 -4.24 10.14
C PRO A 145 -7.79 -5.13 10.58
N SER A 146 -7.67 -6.34 10.02
CA SER A 146 -6.55 -7.24 10.34
C SER A 146 -5.22 -6.71 9.79
N LEU A 147 -5.24 -6.10 8.60
CA LEU A 147 -4.06 -5.47 8.01
C LEU A 147 -3.60 -4.25 8.83
N VAL A 148 -4.52 -3.38 9.24
CA VAL A 148 -4.20 -2.25 10.12
C VAL A 148 -3.59 -2.76 11.42
N ARG A 149 -4.16 -3.81 12.02
CA ARG A 149 -3.64 -4.41 13.24
C ARG A 149 -2.23 -4.98 13.07
N LEU A 150 -1.92 -5.59 11.93
CA LEU A 150 -0.57 -6.06 11.63
C LEU A 150 0.41 -4.89 11.56
N TYR A 151 0.03 -3.81 10.87
CA TYR A 151 0.86 -2.61 10.75
C TYR A 151 1.10 -1.90 12.09
N GLU A 152 0.09 -1.83 12.96
CA GLU A 152 0.22 -1.30 14.33
C GLU A 152 1.16 -2.14 15.22
N GLN A 153 1.24 -3.45 14.98
CA GLN A 153 2.09 -4.35 15.78
C GLN A 153 3.56 -4.36 15.33
N MET A 154 3.87 -3.75 14.20
CA MET A 154 5.24 -3.66 13.68
C MET A 154 6.05 -2.60 14.45
N PRO A 155 7.34 -2.86 14.75
CA PRO A 155 8.23 -1.87 15.34
C PRO A 155 8.45 -0.68 14.38
N GLU A 156 8.73 0.49 14.95
CA GLU A 156 9.29 1.60 14.17
C GLU A 156 10.80 1.42 14.05
N PRO A 157 11.42 1.63 12.86
CA PRO A 157 10.85 2.14 11.62
C PRO A 157 10.18 1.07 10.75
N LYS A 158 8.99 1.35 10.23
CA LYS A 158 8.23 0.46 9.35
C LYS A 158 7.97 1.09 7.98
N TYR A 159 7.97 0.27 6.94
CA TYR A 159 7.76 0.70 5.55
C TYR A 159 6.69 -0.13 4.87
N VAL A 160 5.92 0.49 3.98
CA VAL A 160 4.81 -0.14 3.26
C VAL A 160 5.03 -0.01 1.76
N ILE A 161 5.03 -1.14 1.04
CA ILE A 161 5.01 -1.15 -0.42
C ILE A 161 3.66 -1.69 -0.89
N ALA A 162 2.95 -0.90 -1.69
CA ALA A 162 1.71 -1.31 -2.35
C ALA A 162 2.02 -2.12 -3.61
N MET A 163 1.86 -3.45 -3.56
CA MET A 163 2.15 -4.35 -4.67
C MET A 163 0.89 -4.76 -5.44
N GLY A 164 0.85 -4.35 -6.71
CA GLY A 164 -0.15 -4.74 -7.67
C GLY A 164 -1.32 -3.74 -7.78
N ALA A 165 -2.02 -3.78 -8.90
CA ALA A 165 -3.08 -2.83 -9.21
C ALA A 165 -4.20 -2.79 -8.15
N CYS A 166 -4.48 -3.94 -7.51
CA CYS A 166 -5.52 -4.07 -6.49
C CYS A 166 -5.24 -3.24 -5.24
N THR A 167 -3.98 -3.11 -4.80
CA THR A 167 -3.64 -2.33 -3.60
C THR A 167 -3.45 -0.85 -3.87
N ILE A 168 -3.32 -0.43 -5.13
CA ILE A 168 -3.14 0.98 -5.49
C ILE A 168 -4.50 1.64 -5.68
N THR A 169 -5.35 1.08 -6.54
CA THR A 169 -6.65 1.70 -6.89
C THR A 169 -7.85 0.76 -6.70
N GLY A 170 -7.62 -0.48 -6.26
CA GLY A 170 -8.62 -1.56 -6.35
C GLY A 170 -8.51 -2.36 -7.64
N GLY A 171 -7.69 -1.94 -8.61
CA GLY A 171 -7.43 -2.67 -9.85
C GLY A 171 -8.70 -2.97 -10.64
N MET A 172 -8.87 -4.22 -11.08
CA MET A 172 -10.09 -4.67 -11.78
C MET A 172 -11.35 -4.62 -10.89
N PHE A 173 -11.19 -4.59 -9.57
CA PHE A 173 -12.30 -4.56 -8.62
C PHE A 173 -12.76 -3.13 -8.29
N SER A 174 -12.13 -2.12 -8.91
CA SER A 174 -12.40 -0.71 -8.64
C SER A 174 -13.76 -0.22 -9.15
N THR A 175 -14.40 -0.89 -10.11
CA THR A 175 -15.71 -0.49 -10.65
C THR A 175 -16.85 -1.11 -9.85
N ASP A 176 -16.92 -2.43 -9.83
CA ASP A 176 -18.18 -3.14 -9.50
C ASP A 176 -18.14 -3.91 -8.16
N SER A 177 -17.00 -3.96 -7.49
CA SER A 177 -16.91 -4.72 -6.24
C SER A 177 -17.40 -3.92 -5.03
N TYR A 178 -18.22 -4.57 -4.20
CA TYR A 178 -18.74 -4.01 -2.95
C TYR A 178 -17.85 -4.28 -1.73
N SER A 179 -17.00 -5.31 -1.81
CA SER A 179 -16.26 -5.85 -0.66
C SER A 179 -14.77 -5.57 -0.70
N THR A 180 -14.22 -4.97 -1.76
CA THR A 180 -12.78 -4.67 -1.84
C THR A 180 -12.50 -3.23 -1.47
N VAL A 181 -11.39 -3.02 -0.77
CA VAL A 181 -10.90 -1.67 -0.45
C VAL A 181 -10.17 -1.13 -1.68
N ARG A 182 -10.63 0.02 -2.18
CA ARG A 182 -10.02 0.69 -3.33
C ARG A 182 -8.79 1.48 -2.91
N GLY A 183 -7.66 0.78 -2.82
CA GLY A 183 -6.39 1.35 -2.39
C GLY A 183 -6.09 1.07 -0.92
N VAL A 184 -4.86 0.64 -0.64
CA VAL A 184 -4.37 0.34 0.72
C VAL A 184 -3.90 1.59 1.45
N ASP A 185 -3.64 2.65 0.70
CA ASP A 185 -3.35 4.02 1.12
C ASP A 185 -4.46 4.63 2.01
N LYS A 186 -5.70 4.13 1.89
CA LYS A 186 -6.81 4.47 2.80
C LYS A 186 -6.68 3.88 4.20
N LEU A 187 -5.89 2.83 4.36
CA LEU A 187 -5.75 2.09 5.61
C LEU A 187 -4.42 2.38 6.29
N ILE A 188 -3.33 2.35 5.52
CA ILE A 188 -1.96 2.49 6.00
C ILE A 188 -1.16 3.39 5.05
N PRO A 189 -0.19 4.18 5.55
CA PRO A 189 0.60 5.07 4.72
C PRO A 189 1.52 4.26 3.81
N VAL A 190 1.40 4.45 2.48
CA VAL A 190 2.21 3.74 1.48
C VAL A 190 3.47 4.53 1.13
N ASP A 191 4.62 3.87 1.15
CA ASP A 191 5.90 4.47 0.76
C ASP A 191 6.20 4.40 -0.73
N VAL A 192 5.92 3.25 -1.34
CA VAL A 192 6.20 2.97 -2.75
C VAL A 192 5.03 2.22 -3.37
N TYR A 193 4.62 2.66 -4.55
CA TYR A 193 3.60 2.01 -5.35
C TYR A 193 4.25 1.18 -6.47
N LEU A 194 3.84 -0.07 -6.60
CA LEU A 194 4.30 -1.00 -7.63
C LEU A 194 3.12 -1.47 -8.50
N PRO A 195 2.93 -0.90 -9.70
CA PRO A 195 1.86 -1.34 -10.60
C PRO A 195 2.16 -2.72 -11.20
N GLY A 196 1.11 -3.48 -11.50
CA GLY A 196 1.18 -4.80 -12.13
C GLY A 196 -0.01 -5.69 -11.76
N CYS A 197 -0.26 -6.76 -12.51
CA CYS A 197 -1.35 -7.71 -12.24
C CYS A 197 -1.04 -9.14 -12.76
N PRO A 198 -0.23 -9.94 -12.03
CA PRO A 198 0.69 -9.54 -10.97
C PRO A 198 1.96 -8.88 -11.54
N PRO A 199 2.67 -8.03 -10.77
CA PRO A 199 3.95 -7.49 -11.20
C PRO A 199 5.00 -8.60 -11.27
N LYS A 200 5.86 -8.55 -12.30
CA LYS A 200 6.96 -9.52 -12.43
C LYS A 200 7.90 -9.46 -11.23
N PRO A 201 8.56 -10.56 -10.84
CA PRO A 201 9.48 -10.58 -9.70
C PRO A 201 10.60 -9.54 -9.80
N GLU A 202 11.12 -9.30 -11.01
CA GLU A 202 12.15 -8.28 -11.24
C GLU A 202 11.64 -6.85 -10.92
N ALA A 203 10.36 -6.58 -11.15
CA ALA A 203 9.74 -5.30 -10.82
C ALA A 203 9.58 -5.10 -9.31
N VAL A 204 9.42 -6.19 -8.54
CA VAL A 204 9.42 -6.14 -7.07
C VAL A 204 10.80 -5.74 -6.56
N ILE A 205 11.87 -6.30 -7.13
CA ILE A 205 13.25 -5.94 -6.79
C ILE A 205 13.53 -4.47 -7.11
N ASP A 206 13.01 -3.94 -8.23
CA ASP A 206 13.08 -2.50 -8.55
C ASP A 206 12.34 -1.64 -7.52
N ALA A 207 11.14 -2.04 -7.08
CA ALA A 207 10.40 -1.33 -6.04
C ALA A 207 11.17 -1.27 -4.71
N ILE A 208 11.82 -2.36 -4.32
CA ILE A 208 12.69 -2.39 -3.13
C ILE A 208 13.91 -1.49 -3.33
N THR A 209 14.50 -1.47 -4.52
CA THR A 209 15.61 -0.57 -4.84
C THR A 209 15.18 0.91 -4.73
N LYS A 210 13.94 1.24 -5.14
CA LYS A 210 13.36 2.57 -4.94
C LYS A 210 13.11 2.87 -3.46
N LEU A 211 12.63 1.90 -2.70
CA LEU A 211 12.47 2.04 -1.25
C LEU A 211 13.82 2.34 -0.58
N ARG A 212 14.89 1.61 -0.91
CA ARG A 212 16.24 1.86 -0.39
C ARG A 212 16.73 3.29 -0.64
N LYS A 213 16.46 3.82 -1.84
CA LYS A 213 16.77 5.22 -2.19
C LYS A 213 15.94 6.23 -1.39
N LYS A 214 14.73 5.87 -0.97
CA LYS A 214 13.91 6.68 -0.07
C LYS A 214 14.51 6.66 1.34
N VAL A 215 14.78 5.47 1.88
CA VAL A 215 15.39 5.28 3.21
C VAL A 215 16.74 5.99 3.33
N SER A 216 17.58 5.95 2.30
CA SER A 216 18.89 6.63 2.32
C SER A 216 18.79 8.16 2.46
N ARG A 217 17.64 8.76 2.14
CA ARG A 217 17.42 10.21 2.21
C ARG A 217 16.74 10.65 3.51
N GLU A 218 16.33 9.70 4.34
CA GLU A 218 15.63 10.00 5.60
C GLU A 218 16.60 10.58 6.62
N ILE A 219 16.15 11.60 7.35
CA ILE A 219 16.90 12.22 8.44
C ILE A 219 16.31 11.73 9.75
N TYR A 220 17.16 11.27 10.66
CA TYR A 220 16.74 10.67 11.94
C TYR A 220 15.76 11.56 12.74
N GLU A 221 16.02 12.87 12.80
CA GLU A 221 15.21 13.84 13.56
C GLU A 221 13.77 13.99 13.06
N ASP A 222 13.53 13.80 11.74
CA ASP A 222 12.18 13.96 11.16
C ASP A 222 11.20 12.88 11.66
N ARG A 223 11.71 11.75 12.21
CA ARG A 223 10.85 10.67 12.72
C ARG A 223 10.43 10.84 14.17
N ILE A 224 11.16 11.62 14.96
CA ILE A 224 10.73 11.90 16.34
C ILE A 224 9.35 12.61 16.32
N GLY A 225 9.06 13.38 15.26
CA GLY A 225 7.76 14.00 15.03
C GLY A 225 6.70 13.11 14.38
N SER A 226 7.03 11.93 13.83
CA SER A 226 6.05 11.05 13.19
C SER A 226 5.34 10.11 14.17
N GLN A 227 5.61 10.23 15.47
CA GLN A 227 4.90 9.45 16.46
C GLN A 227 3.41 9.77 16.41
N GLN A 228 2.60 8.71 16.38
CA GLN A 228 1.16 8.80 16.25
C GLN A 228 0.59 9.70 17.35
N GLU A 229 0.02 10.85 16.96
CA GLU A 229 -0.59 11.78 17.91
C GLU A 229 -1.84 11.15 18.52
N ASN A 230 -1.86 11.03 19.85
CA ASN A 230 -2.99 10.45 20.58
C ASN A 230 -4.12 11.48 20.74
N ARG A 231 -4.86 11.75 19.66
CA ARG A 231 -6.09 12.57 19.70
C ARG A 231 -7.28 11.68 20.07
N CYS A 232 -7.50 11.48 21.37
CA CYS A 232 -8.58 10.63 21.88
C CYS A 232 -9.84 11.45 22.18
N PHE A 233 -10.97 11.09 21.56
CA PHE A 233 -12.29 11.65 21.87
C PHE A 233 -13.20 10.53 22.38
N THR A 234 -13.99 10.81 23.42
CA THR A 234 -14.94 9.84 23.99
C THR A 234 -16.37 10.37 23.84
N THR A 235 -17.25 9.57 23.24
CA THR A 235 -18.67 9.90 23.06
C THR A 235 -19.55 8.73 23.50
N ASN A 236 -20.66 9.03 24.18
CA ASN A 236 -21.64 8.02 24.59
C ASN A 236 -22.58 7.68 23.42
N HIS A 237 -22.89 6.39 23.22
CA HIS A 237 -23.78 5.92 22.16
C HIS A 237 -24.97 5.10 22.72
N LYS A 238 -26.07 5.02 21.97
CA LYS A 238 -27.30 4.27 22.33
C LYS A 238 -27.50 3.00 21.46
N PHE A 239 -26.43 2.35 21.03
CA PHE A 239 -26.52 1.11 20.25
C PHE A 239 -26.85 -0.10 21.14
N HIS A 240 -27.61 -1.05 20.61
CA HIS A 240 -27.85 -2.33 21.26
C HIS A 240 -26.65 -3.26 21.08
N VAL A 241 -26.25 -3.95 22.16
CA VAL A 241 -25.14 -4.90 22.13
C VAL A 241 -25.62 -6.23 21.53
N GLY A 242 -25.05 -6.62 20.38
CA GLY A 242 -25.28 -7.93 19.76
C GLY A 242 -24.34 -9.00 20.30
N HIS A 243 -24.77 -10.26 20.31
CA HIS A 243 -23.91 -11.40 20.64
C HIS A 243 -22.96 -11.74 19.49
N SER A 244 -21.76 -12.26 19.81
CA SER A 244 -20.82 -12.75 18.79
C SER A 244 -21.42 -13.92 18.02
N THR A 245 -21.37 -13.86 16.68
CA THR A 245 -21.79 -14.96 15.80
C THR A 245 -20.74 -16.06 15.69
N HIS A 246 -19.47 -15.78 16.02
CA HIS A 246 -18.37 -16.71 15.93
C HIS A 246 -18.01 -17.25 17.33
N THR A 247 -18.70 -18.32 17.77
CA THR A 247 -18.50 -18.94 19.09
C THR A 247 -17.39 -20.01 19.09
N GLY A 248 -16.87 -20.40 17.92
CA GLY A 248 -15.80 -21.41 17.81
C GLY A 248 -16.28 -22.87 17.92
N ASN A 249 -17.57 -23.09 18.20
CA ASN A 249 -18.18 -24.41 18.28
C ASN A 249 -18.62 -24.91 16.88
N TYR A 250 -17.65 -25.26 16.03
CA TYR A 250 -17.95 -25.82 14.70
C TYR A 250 -18.51 -27.25 14.79
N ASP A 251 -18.03 -28.05 15.74
CA ASP A 251 -18.44 -29.47 15.87
C ASP A 251 -19.79 -29.65 16.60
N GLN A 252 -20.26 -28.64 17.32
CA GLN A 252 -21.51 -28.71 18.12
C GLN A 252 -22.73 -28.11 17.41
N GLY A 253 -22.55 -27.67 16.16
CA GLY A 253 -23.64 -27.23 15.29
C GLY A 253 -24.51 -28.39 14.84
N LEU A 254 -25.42 -28.80 15.72
CA LEU A 254 -26.60 -29.65 15.46
C LEU A 254 -27.53 -28.99 14.40
N LEU A 255 -27.07 -28.91 13.15
CA LEU A 255 -27.87 -28.50 11.98
C LEU A 255 -27.60 -29.37 10.74
N TYR A 256 -27.16 -30.62 10.95
CA TYR A 256 -27.80 -31.74 10.27
C TYR A 256 -28.92 -32.24 11.18
N GLN A 257 -29.87 -31.37 11.54
CA GLN A 257 -31.19 -31.89 11.87
C GLN A 257 -31.71 -32.47 10.56
N SER A 258 -31.95 -33.78 10.52
CA SER A 258 -32.86 -34.36 9.54
C SER A 258 -34.08 -33.45 9.44
N PRO A 259 -34.61 -33.16 8.24
CA PRO A 259 -35.66 -32.16 8.06
C PRO A 259 -36.74 -32.38 9.11
N SER A 260 -37.02 -31.34 9.90
CA SER A 260 -38.11 -31.36 10.87
C SER A 260 -39.37 -31.80 10.14
N THR A 261 -40.06 -32.80 10.68
CA THR A 261 -41.22 -33.51 10.09
C THR A 261 -42.47 -32.63 9.85
N SER A 262 -42.33 -31.31 9.66
CA SER A 262 -43.43 -30.39 9.39
C SER A 262 -43.63 -30.02 7.92
N GLU A 263 -42.80 -30.54 6.99
CA GLU A 263 -42.98 -30.33 5.55
C GLU A 263 -42.91 -31.66 4.79
N ILE A 264 -43.96 -32.48 4.91
CA ILE A 264 -44.23 -33.54 3.93
C ILE A 264 -45.71 -33.43 3.54
N PRO A 265 -46.04 -33.03 2.29
CA PRO A 265 -47.39 -33.17 1.78
C PRO A 265 -47.75 -34.66 1.75
N SER A 266 -48.92 -34.99 2.30
CA SER A 266 -49.49 -36.33 2.32
C SER A 266 -49.67 -36.87 0.89
N GLU A 267 -48.76 -37.72 0.45
CA GLU A 267 -49.03 -38.71 -0.59
C GLU A 267 -49.24 -40.07 0.08
N GLU A 268 -50.31 -40.74 -0.37
CA GLU A 268 -50.91 -41.95 0.15
C GLU A 268 -50.05 -43.22 -0.09
N ILE A 269 -50.46 -44.33 0.55
CA ILE A 269 -50.24 -45.77 0.19
C ILE A 269 -49.22 -46.53 1.10
N PRO A 270 -49.46 -47.82 1.50
CA PRO A 270 -49.90 -48.16 2.87
C PRO A 270 -48.92 -49.11 3.60
N SER A 271 -49.28 -49.42 4.84
CA SER A 271 -48.74 -50.44 5.75
C SER A 271 -47.98 -51.63 5.13
N GLU A 272 -46.74 -51.85 5.56
CA GLU A 272 -46.27 -53.10 6.19
C GLU A 272 -44.79 -53.02 6.67
N GLU A 273 -44.60 -53.42 7.93
CA GLU A 273 -43.43 -54.05 8.58
C GLU A 273 -42.04 -53.35 8.67
N ILE A 274 -41.68 -53.05 9.92
CA ILE A 274 -40.31 -52.81 10.44
C ILE A 274 -39.69 -54.20 10.75
N PRO A 275 -38.35 -54.39 10.67
CA PRO A 275 -37.63 -54.46 11.94
C PRO A 275 -36.26 -53.76 12.01
N SER A 276 -36.03 -53.27 13.22
CA SER A 276 -34.84 -52.78 13.91
C SER A 276 -33.49 -53.45 13.62
N GLN A 277 -32.39 -52.67 13.68
CA GLN A 277 -31.19 -52.91 14.51
C GLN A 277 -30.20 -51.72 14.37
N THR A 278 -30.05 -50.86 15.37
CA THR A 278 -28.93 -50.81 16.36
C THR A 278 -27.51 -50.70 15.76
N PHE A 279 -26.74 -49.66 16.11
CA PHE A 279 -25.25 -49.55 16.17
C PHE A 279 -24.84 -48.09 15.85
N PHE A 280 -24.12 -47.27 16.63
CA PHE A 280 -23.26 -47.42 17.80
C PHE A 280 -23.37 -46.15 18.67
N LYS A 281 -23.42 -46.34 19.99
CA LYS A 281 -23.07 -45.29 20.99
C LYS A 281 -21.55 -45.13 21.01
N TYR A 282 -21.04 -43.92 20.87
CA TYR A 282 -19.76 -43.55 21.47
C TYR A 282 -19.99 -42.37 22.43
N LYS A 283 -19.61 -42.58 23.69
CA LYS A 283 -19.65 -41.61 24.76
C LYS A 283 -18.19 -41.36 25.15
N SER A 284 -17.72 -40.12 25.03
CA SER A 284 -16.53 -39.69 25.77
C SER A 284 -16.72 -38.25 26.24
N SER A 285 -16.83 -38.14 27.55
CA SER A 285 -16.78 -36.95 28.39
C SER A 285 -15.33 -36.48 28.57
N VAL A 286 -15.02 -35.20 28.30
CA VAL A 286 -13.86 -34.47 28.86
C VAL A 286 -14.24 -32.97 28.95
N SER A 287 -14.77 -32.55 30.10
CA SER A 287 -14.18 -31.59 31.07
C SER A 287 -13.64 -30.27 30.50
N SER A 288 -14.42 -29.21 30.73
CA SER A 288 -14.07 -27.80 30.60
C SER A 288 -12.88 -27.44 31.50
N HIS A 289 -11.83 -26.87 30.91
CA HIS A 289 -10.83 -26.13 31.67
C HIS A 289 -11.26 -24.67 31.80
N GLU A 290 -11.28 -24.20 33.04
CA GLU A 290 -11.50 -22.83 33.48
C GLU A 290 -10.59 -21.83 32.74
N LEU A 291 -11.19 -20.77 32.22
CA LEU A 291 -10.52 -19.52 31.89
C LEU A 291 -10.48 -18.67 33.17
N MET A 292 -9.29 -18.47 33.74
CA MET A 292 -9.01 -17.38 34.67
C MET A 292 -8.25 -16.27 33.94
N ASN A 293 -8.83 -15.06 34.03
CA ASN A 293 -8.29 -13.70 33.81
C ASN A 293 -7.33 -13.43 32.64
#